data_AF-A0A0P6WIL1-F1
#
_entry.id   AF-A0A0P6WIL1-F1
#
_cell.length_a   1.000
_cell.length_b   1.000
_cell.length_c   1.000
_cell.angle_alpha   90.00
_cell.angle_beta   90.00
_cell.angle_gamma   90.00
#
_symmetry.space_group_name_H-M   'P 1'
#
loop_
_entity.id
_entity.type
_entity.pdbx_description
1 polymer ?
#
loop_
_entity_poly.entity_id
_entity_poly.type
_entity_poly.pdbx_seq_one_letter_code
_entity_poly.pdbx_strand_id
1 'polypeptide(L)'
;MKLLVLDAGHCLSLALAREANRRSDTELTIEEGLELDPAWLAEVAPDALVIPPLSRPIVAAPAEVTAHAEAVERCLEACRQADIPLVWCVSDQ
;
A
#
# COMPACT_ATOMS: atom_id res chain seq x y z
N MET A 1 -7.01 -13.83 5.78
CA MET A 1 -6.97 -12.39 5.53
C MET A 1 -6.05 -12.15 4.35
N LYS A 2 -6.59 -11.59 3.27
CA LYS A 2 -5.86 -11.24 2.06
C LYS A 2 -5.46 -9.77 2.12
N LEU A 3 -4.17 -9.50 2.02
CA LEU A 3 -3.64 -8.14 2.04
C LEU A 3 -3.00 -7.82 0.70
N LEU A 4 -3.28 -6.62 0.18
CA LEU A 4 -2.56 -6.05 -0.94
C LEU A 4 -1.64 -4.96 -0.41
N VAL A 5 -0.33 -5.08 -0.66
CA VAL A 5 0.68 -4.10 -0.25
C VAL A 5 1.21 -3.41 -1.50
N LEU A 6 1.18 -2.09 -1.54
CA LEU A 6 1.80 -1.29 -2.60
C LEU A 6 3.23 -0.91 -2.23
N ASP A 7 4.01 -0.42 -3.20
CA ASP A 7 5.40 0.00 -3.00
C ASP A 7 6.29 -1.11 -2.39
N ALA A 8 6.59 -2.12 -3.20
CA ALA A 8 7.47 -3.24 -2.83
C ALA A 8 8.87 -2.79 -2.36
N GLY A 9 9.30 -1.57 -2.71
CA GLY A 9 10.61 -1.03 -2.38
C GLY A 9 10.80 -0.73 -0.89
N HIS A 10 9.72 -0.62 -0.11
CA HIS A 10 9.81 -0.28 1.31
C HIS A 10 10.16 -1.50 2.19
N CYS A 11 10.96 -1.29 3.24
CA CYS A 11 11.37 -2.37 4.16
C CYS A 11 10.19 -3.02 4.91
N LEU A 12 9.06 -2.30 5.03
CA LEU A 12 7.81 -2.80 5.57
C LEU A 12 7.28 -3.98 4.75
N SER A 13 7.35 -3.90 3.41
CA SER A 13 6.86 -4.95 2.50
C SER A 13 7.60 -6.27 2.74
N LEU A 14 8.93 -6.22 2.96
CA LEU A 14 9.72 -7.38 3.35
C LEU A 14 9.35 -7.93 4.74
N ALA A 15 9.12 -7.06 5.72
CA ALA A 15 8.72 -7.47 7.07
C ALA A 15 7.35 -8.17 7.06
N LEU A 16 6.38 -7.62 6.32
CA LEU A 16 5.05 -8.20 6.14
C LEU A 16 5.11 -9.54 5.42
N ALA A 17 5.91 -9.68 4.36
CA ALA A 17 6.10 -10.96 3.68
C ALA A 17 6.66 -12.04 4.61
N ARG A 18 7.60 -11.69 5.49
CA ARG A 18 8.14 -12.64 6.49
C ARG A 18 7.09 -13.05 7.51
N GLU A 19 6.27 -12.12 7.98
CA GLU A 19 5.22 -12.41 8.95
C GLU A 19 4.07 -13.21 8.33
N ALA A 20 3.65 -12.88 7.09
CA ALA A 20 2.66 -13.66 6.35
C ALA A 20 3.11 -15.11 6.16
N ASN A 21 4.39 -15.35 5.83
CA ASN A 21 4.93 -16.72 5.73
C ASN A 21 4.91 -17.51 7.05
N ARG A 22 4.84 -16.83 8.21
CA ARG A 22 4.76 -17.47 9.53
C ARG A 22 3.32 -17.75 9.96
N ARG A 23 2.35 -17.19 9.24
CA ARG A 23 0.92 -17.27 9.55
C ARG A 23 0.21 -18.07 8.48
N SER A 24 -0.61 -19.04 8.90
CA SER A 24 -1.41 -19.83 7.95
C SER A 24 -2.73 -19.16 7.55
N ASP A 25 -3.09 -18.05 8.20
CA ASP A 25 -4.36 -17.34 8.04
C ASP A 25 -4.23 -16.08 7.19
N THR A 26 -3.05 -15.78 6.65
CA THR A 26 -2.75 -14.53 5.95
C THR A 26 -2.17 -14.81 4.56
N GLU A 27 -2.73 -14.16 3.55
CA GLU A 27 -2.23 -14.14 2.17
C GLU A 27 -1.77 -12.71 1.84
N LEU A 28 -0.62 -12.58 1.17
CA LEU A 28 -0.02 -11.28 0.88
C LEU A 28 0.31 -11.18 -0.61
N THR A 29 -0.27 -10.19 -1.28
CA THR A 29 0.10 -9.75 -2.63
C THR A 29 0.87 -8.45 -2.51
N ILE A 30 2.00 -8.32 -3.21
CA ILE A 30 2.83 -7.11 -3.20
C ILE A 30 2.96 -6.58 -4.62
N GLU A 31 2.66 -5.30 -4.82
CA GLU A 31 2.85 -4.57 -6.07
C GLU A 31 4.07 -3.65 -5.98
N GLU A 32 4.76 -3.48 -7.11
CA GLU A 32 5.99 -2.68 -7.15
C GLU A 32 5.72 -1.19 -6.95
N GLY A 33 4.62 -0.67 -7.51
CA GLY A 33 4.29 0.77 -7.51
C GLY A 33 3.13 1.14 -6.61
N LEU A 34 2.79 2.44 -6.65
CA LEU A 34 1.59 3.03 -6.04
C LEU A 34 0.44 3.22 -7.03
N GLU A 35 0.59 2.74 -8.26
CA GLU A 35 -0.46 2.74 -9.26
C GLU A 35 -1.43 1.60 -8.98
N LEU A 36 -2.70 1.93 -8.77
CA LEU A 36 -3.75 0.98 -8.47
C LEU A 36 -4.78 0.98 -9.59
N ASP A 37 -4.83 -0.11 -10.35
CA ASP A 37 -5.88 -0.36 -11.33
C ASP A 37 -7.15 -0.83 -10.59
N PRO A 38 -8.30 -0.13 -10.71
CA PRO A 38 -9.56 -0.58 -10.10
C PRO A 38 -10.00 -1.98 -10.55
N ALA A 39 -9.72 -2.38 -11.80
CA ALA A 39 -10.06 -3.72 -12.27
C ALA A 39 -9.21 -4.78 -11.55
N TRP A 40 -7.93 -4.50 -11.36
CA TRP A 40 -7.03 -5.34 -10.57
C TRP A 40 -7.44 -5.41 -9.11
N LEU A 41 -7.78 -4.28 -8.49
CA LEU A 41 -8.26 -4.23 -7.11
C LEU A 41 -9.52 -5.11 -6.93
N ALA A 42 -10.45 -5.09 -7.89
CA ALA A 42 -11.64 -5.92 -7.87
C ALA A 42 -11.34 -7.42 -8.09
N GLU A 43 -10.36 -7.76 -8.91
CA GLU A 43 -9.91 -9.14 -9.12
C GLU A 43 -9.21 -9.72 -7.88
N VAL A 44 -8.31 -8.94 -7.28
CA VAL A 44 -7.61 -9.34 -6.06
C VAL A 44 -8.59 -9.40 -4.89
N ALA A 45 -9.53 -8.46 -4.78
CA ALA A 45 -10.49 -8.34 -3.68
C ALA A 45 -9.82 -8.52 -2.30
N PRO A 46 -8.79 -7.72 -1.95
CA PRO A 46 -8.12 -7.84 -0.67
C PRO A 46 -9.05 -7.40 0.48
N ASP A 47 -8.84 -7.99 1.66
CA ASP A 47 -9.50 -7.55 2.90
C ASP A 47 -9.00 -6.16 3.33
N ALA A 48 -7.79 -5.75 2.91
CA ALA A 48 -7.26 -4.40 3.08
C ALA A 48 -6.15 -4.09 2.08
N LEU A 49 -6.04 -2.80 1.71
CA LEU A 49 -4.90 -2.23 1.00
C LEU A 49 -3.94 -1.58 2.01
N VAL A 50 -2.65 -1.88 1.93
CA VAL A 50 -1.60 -1.29 2.77
C VAL A 50 -0.65 -0.48 1.92
N ILE A 51 -0.45 0.79 2.30
CA ILE A 51 0.53 1.69 1.65
C ILE A 51 1.63 1.99 2.68
N PRO A 52 2.89 1.56 2.42
CA PRO A 52 4.04 1.93 3.23
C PRO A 52 4.28 3.45 3.29
N PRO A 53 5.00 3.94 4.31
CA PRO A 53 5.31 5.37 4.38
C PRO A 53 6.27 5.78 3.26
N LEU A 54 6.15 7.03 2.82
CA LEU A 54 7.15 7.65 1.97
C LEU A 54 8.52 7.60 2.68
N SER A 55 9.53 7.07 2.00
CA SER A 55 10.87 6.94 2.56
C SER A 55 11.53 8.31 2.73
N ARG A 56 11.95 8.64 3.96
CA ARG A 56 12.72 9.86 4.31
C ARG A 56 12.06 11.16 3.78
N PRO A 57 10.82 11.46 4.17
CA PRO A 57 10.06 12.57 3.60
C PRO A 57 10.72 13.94 3.86
N ILE A 58 11.48 14.08 4.96
CA ILE A 58 12.18 15.32 5.32
C ILE A 58 13.26 15.76 4.31
N VAL A 59 13.83 14.82 3.54
CA VAL A 59 14.85 15.11 2.51
C VAL A 59 14.31 14.96 1.09
N ALA A 60 13.06 14.52 0.94
CA ALA A 60 12.41 14.41 -0.36
C ALA A 60 12.12 15.80 -0.94
N ALA A 61 12.15 15.93 -2.26
CA ALA A 61 11.73 17.16 -2.90
C ALA A 61 10.22 17.37 -2.63
N PRO A 62 9.75 18.62 -2.46
CA PRO A 62 8.32 18.89 -2.23
C PRO A 62 7.40 18.25 -3.27
N ALA A 63 7.84 18.21 -4.54
CA ALA A 63 7.09 17.57 -5.62
C ALA A 63 6.93 16.05 -5.44
N GLU A 64 7.92 15.36 -4.85
CA GLU A 64 7.85 13.92 -4.57
C GLU A 64 6.85 13.64 -3.44
N VAL A 65 6.85 14.50 -2.41
CA VAL A 65 5.88 14.42 -1.30
C VAL A 65 4.45 14.62 -1.83
N THR A 66 4.24 15.65 -2.66
CA THR A 66 2.93 15.89 -3.30
C THR A 66 2.53 14.73 -4.20
N ALA A 67 3.42 14.22 -5.04
CA ALA A 67 3.12 13.09 -5.93
C ALA A 67 2.74 11.82 -5.15
N HIS A 68 3.39 11.54 -4.02
CA HIS A 68 3.02 10.45 -3.14
C HIS A 68 1.62 10.66 -2.54
N ALA A 69 1.33 11.86 -2.02
CA ALA A 69 0.00 12.18 -1.48
C ALA A 69 -1.11 12.03 -2.53
N GLU A 70 -0.89 12.53 -3.75
CA GLU A 70 -1.83 12.37 -4.87
C GLU A 70 -2.03 10.89 -5.25
N ALA A 71 -0.98 10.08 -5.19
CA ALA A 71 -1.08 8.64 -5.42
C ALA A 71 -1.91 7.93 -4.33
N VAL A 72 -1.71 8.29 -3.07
CA VAL A 72 -2.50 7.79 -1.94
C VAL A 72 -3.96 8.20 -2.09
N GLU A 73 -4.26 9.44 -2.49
CA GLU A 73 -5.63 9.90 -2.74
C GLU A 73 -6.33 9.11 -3.83
N ARG A 74 -5.64 8.79 -4.95
CA ARG A 74 -6.18 7.92 -6.00
C ARG A 74 -6.49 6.51 -5.47
N CYS A 75 -5.59 5.96 -4.65
CA CYS A 75 -5.82 4.66 -4.00
C CYS A 75 -7.02 4.70 -3.05
N LEU A 76 -7.17 5.78 -2.28
CA LEU A 76 -8.28 5.99 -1.36
C LEU A 76 -9.62 6.01 -2.11
N GLU A 77 -9.70 6.72 -3.22
CA GLU A 77 -10.92 6.77 -4.03
C GLU A 77 -11.29 5.39 -4.59
N ALA A 78 -10.32 4.65 -5.15
CA ALA A 78 -10.55 3.28 -5.63
C ALA A 78 -11.00 2.34 -4.50
N CYS A 79 -10.36 2.43 -3.32
CA CYS A 79 -10.72 1.64 -2.15
C CYS A 79 -12.13 1.96 -1.64
N ARG A 80 -12.51 3.25 -1.62
CA ARG A 80 -13.87 3.67 -1.24
C ARG A 80 -14.93 3.12 -2.19
N GLN A 81 -14.67 3.11 -3.50
CA GLN A 81 -15.59 2.55 -4.49
C GLN A 81 -15.74 1.04 -4.36
N ALA A 82 -14.68 0.35 -3.95
CA ALA A 82 -14.66 -1.10 -3.76
C ALA A 82 -15.06 -1.55 -2.33
N ASP A 83 -15.35 -0.62 -1.41
CA ASP A 83 -15.58 -0.88 0.01
C ASP A 83 -14.43 -1.65 0.71
N ILE A 84 -13.20 -1.31 0.33
CA ILE A 84 -11.97 -1.91 0.86
C ILE A 84 -11.32 -0.93 1.84
N PRO A 85 -10.92 -1.34 3.05
CA PRO A 85 -10.20 -0.48 3.96
C PRO A 85 -8.78 -0.22 3.45
N LEU A 86 -8.35 1.04 3.54
CA LEU A 86 -6.99 1.48 3.23
C LEU A 86 -6.23 1.80 4.52
N VAL A 87 -5.05 1.19 4.68
CA VAL A 87 -4.11 1.45 5.77
C VAL A 87 -2.91 2.21 5.20
N TRP A 88 -2.87 3.51 5.46
CA TRP A 88 -1.73 4.35 5.08
C TRP A 88 -0.78 4.49 6.27
N CYS A 89 0.42 3.94 6.13
CA CYS A 89 1.48 4.13 7.10
C CYS A 89 2.13 5.50 6.86
N VAL A 90 2.27 6.32 7.91
CA VAL A 90 2.90 7.64 7.83
C VAL A 90 4.17 7.67 8.70
N SER A 91 5.15 8.45 8.27
CA SER A 91 6.39 8.69 9.01
C SER A 91 6.29 10.02 9.76
N ASP A 92 6.79 10.05 11.00
CA ASP A 92 6.95 11.26 11.82
C ASP A 92 8.35 11.90 11.69
N GLN A 93 9.25 11.27 10.93
CA GLN A 93 10.57 11.81 10.58
C GLN A 93 10.53 13.00 9.65
#